data_AF-A0A7K2M0T4-F1
#
_entry.id   AF-A0A7K2M0T4-F1
#
_cell.length_a   1.000
_cell.length_b   1.000
_cell.length_c   1.000
_cell.angle_alpha   90.00
_cell.angle_beta   90.00
_cell.angle_gamma   90.00
#
_symmetry.space_group_name_H-M   'P 1'
#
loop_
_entity.id
_entity.type
_entity.pdbx_description
1 polymer ?
#
loop_
_entity_poly.entity_id
_entity_poly.type
_entity_poly.pdbx_seq_one_letter_code
_entity_poly.pdbx_strand_id
1 'polypeptide(L)'
;AAADGRRPPACWRPLFQFRRHPGVRPLQFALAGVNAHIGHDLALAVVDACDTLECEPADLESDFDRVGDLLAALEERVREELMPGPDLLQLADPLTHLLGAWSLERAREAAWSTARALWALRRLPDVAEEFTERLDAAVGFAGRMMLTPLPH
;
A
#
# COMPACT_ATOMS: atom_id res chain seq x y z
N ALA A 1 11.32 16.87 -2.06
CA ALA A 1 9.89 16.70 -1.69
C ALA A 1 9.48 17.36 -0.36
N ALA A 2 10.39 17.77 0.54
CA ALA A 2 10.04 18.48 1.78
C ALA A 2 9.97 20.02 1.67
N ALA A 3 10.05 20.58 0.45
CA ALA A 3 10.32 22.01 0.26
C ALA A 3 9.08 22.93 0.24
N ASP A 4 7.86 22.38 0.32
CA ASP A 4 6.65 23.16 0.02
C ASP A 4 5.61 23.23 1.15
N GLY A 5 5.97 22.85 2.37
CA GLY A 5 5.07 22.89 3.54
C GLY A 5 3.86 21.94 3.48
N ARG A 6 3.64 21.27 2.35
CA ARG A 6 2.57 20.29 2.15
C ARG A 6 2.87 19.05 3.00
N ARG A 7 1.95 18.76 3.94
CA ARG A 7 1.99 17.52 4.71
C ARG A 7 1.88 16.35 3.72
N PRO A 8 2.68 15.28 3.87
CA PRO A 8 2.51 14.10 3.02
C PRO A 8 1.08 13.55 3.17
N PRO A 9 0.59 12.77 2.19
CA PRO A 9 -0.67 12.03 2.33
C PRO A 9 -0.72 11.26 3.64
N ALA A 10 -1.90 11.13 4.22
CA ALA A 10 -2.13 10.45 5.49
C ALA A 10 -1.62 9.01 5.51
N CYS A 11 -1.60 8.32 4.36
CA CYS A 11 -1.07 6.99 4.15
C CYS A 11 0.44 6.89 4.38
N TRP A 12 1.19 7.96 4.04
CA TRP A 12 2.64 8.04 4.19
C TRP A 12 3.10 8.65 5.52
N ARG A 13 2.27 9.47 6.16
CA ARG A 13 2.60 10.12 7.46
C ARG A 13 3.16 9.16 8.53
N PRO A 14 2.63 7.94 8.73
CA PRO A 14 3.10 7.04 9.79
C PRO A 14 4.58 6.71 9.66
N LEU A 15 5.06 6.43 8.45
CA LEU A 15 6.48 6.15 8.20
C LEU A 15 7.38 7.30 8.69
N PHE A 16 7.00 8.54 8.41
CA PHE A 16 7.74 9.70 8.87
C PHE A 16 7.63 9.92 10.38
N GLN A 17 6.46 9.67 10.97
CA GLN A 17 6.24 9.80 12.41
C GLN A 17 7.09 8.81 13.20
N PHE A 18 7.17 7.55 12.76
CA PHE A 18 7.90 6.49 13.44
C PHE A 18 9.38 6.36 13.04
N ARG A 19 9.87 7.13 12.06
CA ARG A 19 11.22 6.97 11.43
C ARG A 19 12.43 6.91 12.38
N ARG A 20 12.29 7.34 13.64
CA ARG A 20 13.36 7.31 14.67
C ARG A 20 13.01 6.43 15.87
N HIS A 21 11.90 5.70 15.82
CA HIS A 21 11.42 4.93 16.95
C HIS A 21 12.23 3.62 17.07
N PRO A 22 12.91 3.36 18.19
CA PRO A 22 13.83 2.22 18.31
C PRO A 22 13.13 0.86 18.31
N GLY A 23 11.84 0.82 18.68
CA GLY A 23 11.03 -0.40 18.67
C GLY A 23 10.36 -0.74 17.33
N VAL A 24 10.60 0.02 16.26
CA VAL A 24 10.04 -0.27 14.93
C VAL A 24 11.14 -0.85 14.04
N ARG A 25 10.95 -2.09 13.60
CA ARG A 25 11.95 -2.85 12.84
C ARG A 25 11.94 -2.42 11.35
N PRO A 26 13.06 -2.52 10.62
CA PRO A 26 13.11 -2.18 9.18
C PRO A 26 12.03 -2.82 8.32
N LEU A 27 11.65 -4.07 8.64
CA LEU A 27 10.61 -4.80 7.92
C LEU A 27 9.20 -4.18 8.08
N GLN A 28 8.89 -3.59 9.25
CA GLN A 28 7.64 -2.87 9.45
C GLN A 28 7.58 -1.60 8.58
N PHE A 29 8.71 -0.91 8.39
CA PHE A 29 8.79 0.23 7.47
C PHE A 29 8.61 -0.21 6.02
N ALA A 30 9.23 -1.31 5.61
CA ALA A 30 9.04 -1.86 4.27
C ALA A 30 7.55 -2.18 4.02
N LEU A 31 6.91 -2.93 4.93
CA LEU A 31 5.50 -3.30 4.80
C LEU A 31 4.57 -2.07 4.79
N ALA A 32 4.77 -1.13 5.71
CA ALA A 32 3.96 0.09 5.76
C ALA A 32 4.14 0.96 4.51
N GLY A 33 5.33 0.96 3.89
CA GLY A 33 5.59 1.63 2.61
C GLY A 33 4.89 0.96 1.45
N VAL A 34 4.94 -0.37 1.35
CA VAL A 34 4.18 -1.12 0.33
C VAL A 34 2.68 -0.92 0.52
N ASN A 35 2.19 -0.92 1.75
CA ASN A 35 0.79 -0.63 2.06
C ASN A 35 0.35 0.77 1.58
N ALA A 36 1.15 1.80 1.83
CA ALA A 36 0.85 3.15 1.34
C ALA A 36 0.89 3.23 -0.20
N HIS A 37 1.92 2.65 -0.81
CA HIS A 37 2.10 2.65 -2.26
C HIS A 37 0.97 1.91 -2.99
N ILE A 38 0.67 0.68 -2.59
CA ILE A 38 -0.34 -0.15 -3.25
C ILE A 38 -1.75 0.28 -2.87
N GLY A 39 -1.99 0.56 -1.59
CA GLY A 39 -3.33 0.84 -1.07
C GLY A 39 -3.87 2.22 -1.45
N HIS A 40 -3.00 3.18 -1.81
CA HIS A 40 -3.39 4.54 -2.15
C HIS A 40 -2.84 4.99 -3.51
N ASP A 41 -1.51 5.02 -3.67
CA ASP A 41 -0.90 5.65 -4.85
C ASP A 41 -1.21 4.89 -6.15
N LEU A 42 -1.25 3.55 -6.10
CA LEU A 42 -1.53 2.72 -7.27
C LEU A 42 -2.93 3.00 -7.86
N ALA A 43 -3.94 3.16 -7.02
CA ALA A 43 -5.30 3.45 -7.50
C ALA A 43 -5.37 4.81 -8.22
N LEU A 44 -4.70 5.82 -7.66
CA LEU A 44 -4.59 7.15 -8.27
C LEU A 44 -3.78 7.12 -9.56
N ALA A 45 -2.69 6.34 -9.61
CA ALA A 45 -1.86 6.19 -10.79
C ALA A 45 -2.61 5.53 -11.96
N VAL A 46 -3.50 4.56 -11.69
CA VAL A 46 -4.35 3.97 -12.74
C VAL A 46 -5.33 5.00 -13.30
N VAL A 47 -5.95 5.80 -12.44
CA VAL A 47 -6.87 6.88 -12.86
C VAL A 47 -6.14 7.92 -13.71
N ASP A 48 -4.96 8.37 -13.25
CA ASP A 48 -4.10 9.31 -13.96
C ASP A 48 -3.62 8.76 -15.31
N ALA A 49 -3.29 7.48 -15.37
CA ALA A 49 -2.92 6.81 -16.61
C ALA A 49 -4.09 6.73 -17.60
N CYS A 50 -5.30 6.39 -17.14
CA CYS A 50 -6.49 6.38 -17.98
C CYS A 50 -6.80 7.76 -18.57
N ASP A 51 -6.67 8.82 -17.76
CA ASP A 51 -6.87 10.21 -18.20
C ASP A 51 -5.81 10.62 -19.23
N THR A 52 -4.54 10.33 -18.95
CA THR A 52 -3.39 10.66 -19.81
C THR A 52 -3.43 9.91 -21.15
N LEU A 53 -3.87 8.66 -21.15
CA LEU A 53 -3.91 7.79 -22.33
C LEU A 53 -5.26 7.88 -23.07
N GLU A 54 -6.21 8.67 -22.56
CA GLU A 54 -7.57 8.79 -23.09
C GLU A 54 -8.27 7.43 -23.26
N CYS A 55 -8.10 6.53 -22.27
CA CYS A 55 -8.69 5.19 -22.28
C CYS A 55 -9.55 4.92 -21.04
N GLU A 56 -10.31 3.82 -21.07
CA GLU A 56 -11.10 3.38 -19.93
C GLU A 56 -10.28 2.36 -19.11
N PRO A 57 -10.52 2.20 -17.78
CA PRO A 57 -9.81 1.25 -16.96
C PRO A 57 -9.80 -0.17 -17.52
N ALA A 58 -10.88 -0.61 -18.17
CA ALA A 58 -10.95 -1.92 -18.81
C ALA A 58 -9.84 -2.15 -19.86
N ASP A 59 -9.37 -1.09 -20.52
CA ASP A 59 -8.29 -1.17 -21.51
C ASP A 59 -6.92 -1.41 -20.84
N LEU A 60 -6.75 -1.05 -19.56
CA LEU A 60 -5.52 -1.24 -18.79
C LEU A 60 -5.53 -2.51 -17.92
N GLU A 61 -6.65 -3.23 -17.82
CA GLU A 61 -6.82 -4.37 -16.90
C GLU A 61 -5.76 -5.46 -17.12
N SER A 62 -5.53 -5.85 -18.38
CA SER A 62 -4.53 -6.88 -18.70
C SER A 62 -3.10 -6.46 -18.35
N ASP A 63 -2.75 -5.18 -18.52
CA ASP A 63 -1.43 -4.67 -18.17
C ASP A 63 -1.28 -4.54 -16.65
N PHE A 64 -2.36 -4.13 -15.97
CA PHE A 64 -2.43 -4.10 -14.52
C PHE A 64 -2.17 -5.49 -13.93
N ASP A 65 -2.88 -6.52 -14.42
CA ASP A 65 -2.72 -7.91 -13.97
C ASP A 65 -1.32 -8.46 -14.24
N ARG A 66 -0.73 -8.14 -15.40
CA ARG A 66 0.63 -8.58 -15.72
C ARG A 66 1.68 -7.95 -14.79
N VAL A 67 1.53 -6.67 -14.47
CA VAL A 67 2.34 -6.02 -13.42
C VAL A 67 2.03 -6.64 -12.05
N GLY A 68 0.81 -7.14 -11.85
CA GLY A 68 0.33 -8.03 -10.76
C GLY A 68 1.31 -9.10 -10.43
N ASP A 69 1.38 -10.02 -11.37
CA ASP A 69 2.15 -11.25 -11.25
C ASP A 69 3.62 -10.97 -11.02
N LEU A 70 4.17 -9.92 -11.65
CA LEU A 70 5.56 -9.52 -11.46
C LEU A 70 5.84 -9.01 -10.04
N LEU A 71 4.97 -8.17 -9.48
CA LEU A 71 5.15 -7.68 -8.11
C LEU A 71 4.93 -8.80 -7.08
N ALA A 72 3.97 -9.68 -7.30
CA ALA A 72 3.73 -10.85 -6.44
C ALA A 72 4.92 -11.80 -6.41
N ALA A 73 5.50 -12.11 -7.57
CA ALA A 73 6.71 -12.94 -7.67
C ALA A 73 7.92 -12.30 -6.98
N LEU A 74 8.05 -10.96 -7.03
CA LEU A 74 9.12 -10.25 -6.34
C LEU A 74 8.89 -10.25 -4.82
N GLU A 75 7.66 -10.04 -4.36
CA GLU A 75 7.31 -10.09 -2.94
C GLU A 75 7.65 -11.45 -2.34
N GLU A 76 7.25 -12.54 -2.99
CA GLU A 76 7.50 -13.89 -2.49
C GLU A 76 9.00 -14.14 -2.33
N ARG A 77 9.81 -13.75 -3.32
CA ARG A 77 11.27 -13.84 -3.23
C ARG A 77 11.86 -13.01 -2.10
N VAL A 78 11.38 -11.77 -1.92
CA VAL A 78 11.84 -10.89 -0.84
C VAL A 78 11.45 -11.45 0.53
N ARG A 79 10.28 -12.07 0.64
CA ARG A 79 9.83 -12.76 1.86
C ARG A 79 10.72 -13.97 2.17
N GLU A 80 11.01 -14.80 1.19
CA GLU A 80 11.92 -15.95 1.33
C GLU A 80 13.33 -15.52 1.77
N GLU A 81 13.87 -14.44 1.18
CA GLU A 81 15.20 -13.92 1.51
C GLU A 81 15.26 -13.28 2.91
N LEU A 82 14.18 -12.62 3.34
CA LEU A 82 14.11 -11.96 4.65
C LEU A 82 13.67 -12.92 5.78
N MET A 83 13.07 -14.06 5.44
CA MET A 83 12.57 -15.07 6.39
C MET A 83 12.92 -16.50 5.94
N PRO A 84 14.21 -16.91 5.99
CA PRO A 84 14.57 -18.29 5.74
C PRO A 84 13.96 -19.19 6.84
N GLY A 85 12.89 -19.94 6.48
CA GLY A 85 12.25 -21.04 7.22
C GLY A 85 12.14 -20.89 8.74
N PRO A 86 10.95 -20.55 9.30
CA PRO A 86 10.84 -20.28 10.72
C PRO A 86 11.01 -21.52 11.59
N ASP A 87 11.80 -21.39 12.66
CA ASP A 87 11.71 -22.25 13.84
C ASP A 87 10.32 -22.06 14.49
N LEU A 88 9.78 -23.05 15.22
CA LEU A 88 8.42 -22.96 15.83
C LEU A 88 8.19 -21.70 16.69
N LEU A 89 9.26 -21.15 17.28
CA LEU A 89 9.23 -19.91 18.06
C LEU A 89 9.08 -18.65 17.19
N GLN A 90 9.59 -18.65 15.96
CA GLN A 90 9.40 -17.55 15.00
C GLN A 90 7.99 -17.53 14.41
N LEU A 91 7.28 -18.68 14.41
CA LEU A 91 5.89 -18.75 13.95
C LEU A 91 4.93 -17.94 14.83
N ALA A 92 5.31 -17.72 16.10
CA ALA A 92 4.57 -16.90 17.06
C ALA A 92 5.09 -15.45 17.17
N ASP A 93 6.12 -15.06 16.39
CA ASP A 93 6.62 -13.69 16.38
C ASP A 93 5.57 -12.75 15.75
N PRO A 94 5.26 -11.60 16.39
CA PRO A 94 4.27 -10.65 15.87
C PRO A 94 4.55 -10.17 14.43
N LEU A 95 5.80 -10.13 13.98
CA LEU A 95 6.11 -9.80 12.58
C LEU A 95 5.70 -10.90 11.62
N THR A 96 5.96 -12.17 11.97
CA THR A 96 5.56 -13.31 11.14
C THR A 96 4.05 -13.30 10.93
N HIS A 97 3.28 -13.04 12.00
CA HIS A 97 1.83 -12.88 11.90
C HIS A 97 1.40 -11.66 11.08
N LEU A 98 2.06 -10.51 11.26
CA LEU A 98 1.78 -9.30 10.48
C LEU A 98 2.02 -9.52 8.97
N LEU A 99 3.13 -10.16 8.62
CA LEU A 99 3.51 -10.47 7.24
C LEU A 99 2.59 -11.51 6.62
N GLY A 100 2.21 -12.54 7.38
CA GLY A 100 1.25 -13.54 6.91
C GLY A 100 -0.18 -13.00 6.76
N ALA A 101 -0.56 -11.99 7.55
CA ALA A 101 -1.89 -11.39 7.48
C ALA A 101 -2.03 -10.35 6.35
N TRP A 102 -0.92 -9.79 5.87
CA TRP A 102 -0.92 -8.84 4.76
C TRP A 102 -0.68 -9.56 3.43
N SER A 103 -1.49 -9.27 2.42
CA SER A 103 -1.44 -9.89 1.10
C SER A 103 -1.37 -8.82 0.03
N LEU A 104 -0.29 -8.80 -0.74
CA LEU A 104 -0.14 -7.89 -1.88
C LEU A 104 -1.25 -8.09 -2.90
N GLU A 105 -1.57 -9.35 -3.23
CA GLU A 105 -2.65 -9.70 -4.16
C GLU A 105 -3.97 -9.04 -3.75
N ARG A 106 -4.40 -9.22 -2.50
CA ARG A 106 -5.62 -8.59 -1.99
C ARG A 106 -5.53 -7.07 -1.96
N ALA A 107 -4.37 -6.51 -1.63
CA ALA A 107 -4.16 -5.06 -1.65
C ALA A 107 -4.29 -4.50 -3.09
N ARG A 108 -3.83 -5.25 -4.09
CA ARG A 108 -3.93 -4.88 -5.50
C ARG A 108 -5.34 -5.01 -6.05
N GLU A 109 -6.06 -6.07 -5.72
CA GLU A 109 -7.48 -6.20 -6.08
C GLU A 109 -8.30 -5.03 -5.51
N ALA A 110 -8.01 -4.63 -4.27
CA ALA A 110 -8.61 -3.47 -3.65
C ALA A 110 -8.23 -2.16 -4.38
N ALA A 111 -6.96 -2.01 -4.77
CA ALA A 111 -6.49 -0.87 -5.56
C ALA A 111 -7.19 -0.79 -6.93
N TRP A 112 -7.38 -1.92 -7.62
CA TRP A 112 -8.11 -2.00 -8.88
C TRP A 112 -9.58 -1.56 -8.73
N SER A 113 -10.25 -2.11 -7.72
CA SER A 113 -11.64 -1.75 -7.39
C SER A 113 -11.78 -0.27 -7.07
N THR A 114 -10.81 0.28 -6.33
CA THR A 114 -10.74 1.69 -5.96
C THR A 114 -10.52 2.58 -7.19
N ALA A 115 -9.60 2.21 -8.09
CA ALA A 115 -9.34 2.94 -9.32
C ALA A 115 -10.60 3.01 -10.20
N ARG A 116 -11.31 1.88 -10.36
CA ARG A 116 -12.59 1.83 -11.08
C ARG A 116 -13.66 2.72 -10.44
N ALA A 117 -13.74 2.72 -9.11
CA ALA A 117 -14.69 3.57 -8.39
C ALA A 117 -14.37 5.06 -8.61
N LEU A 118 -13.11 5.46 -8.43
CA LEU A 118 -12.64 6.81 -8.69
C LEU A 118 -12.88 7.26 -10.13
N TRP A 119 -12.59 6.38 -11.10
CA TRP A 119 -12.84 6.65 -12.50
C TRP A 119 -14.33 6.88 -12.80
N ALA A 120 -15.23 6.09 -12.20
CA ALA A 120 -16.67 6.30 -12.34
C ALA A 120 -17.13 7.62 -11.69
N LEU A 121 -16.50 8.02 -10.59
CA LEU A 121 -16.77 9.26 -9.86
C LEU A 121 -16.12 10.50 -10.49
N ARG A 122 -15.28 10.37 -11.54
CA ARG A 122 -14.51 11.48 -12.12
C ARG A 122 -15.32 12.71 -12.56
N ARG A 123 -16.62 12.51 -12.87
CA ARG A 123 -17.55 13.60 -13.24
C ARG A 123 -18.18 14.31 -12.03
N LEU A 124 -17.84 13.90 -10.82
CA LEU A 124 -18.29 14.43 -9.53
C LEU A 124 -17.05 14.72 -8.66
N PRO A 125 -16.29 15.79 -8.97
CA PRO A 125 -14.97 16.02 -8.39
C PRO A 125 -14.98 16.07 -6.86
N ASP A 126 -15.97 16.73 -6.25
CA ASP A 126 -16.10 16.81 -4.78
C ASP A 126 -16.26 15.42 -4.14
N VAL A 127 -16.97 14.50 -4.79
CA VAL A 127 -17.20 13.14 -4.30
C VAL A 127 -15.94 12.27 -4.50
N ALA A 128 -15.24 12.44 -5.63
CA ALA A 128 -13.99 11.76 -5.90
C ALA A 128 -12.87 12.20 -4.93
N GLU A 129 -12.84 13.49 -4.58
CA GLU A 129 -11.93 14.04 -3.57
C GLU A 129 -12.24 13.46 -2.19
N GLU A 130 -13.49 13.50 -1.72
CA GLU A 130 -13.86 12.91 -0.42
C GLU A 130 -13.52 11.41 -0.36
N PHE A 131 -13.78 10.67 -1.45
CA PHE A 131 -13.45 9.25 -1.52
C PHE A 131 -11.94 9.01 -1.44
N THR A 132 -11.13 9.81 -2.14
CA THR A 132 -9.67 9.77 -2.09
C THR A 132 -9.15 10.08 -0.68
N GLU A 133 -9.68 11.10 -0.01
CA GLU A 133 -9.29 11.44 1.36
C GLU A 133 -9.60 10.32 2.36
N ARG A 134 -10.76 9.66 2.20
CA ARG A 134 -11.15 8.53 3.06
C ARG A 134 -10.27 7.30 2.82
N LEU A 135 -9.91 7.03 1.57
CA LEU A 135 -8.93 6.00 1.22
C LEU A 135 -7.57 6.31 1.87
N ASP A 136 -7.06 7.52 1.69
CA ASP A 136 -5.79 8.00 2.26
C ASP A 136 -5.76 7.80 3.78
N ALA A 137 -6.83 8.21 4.47
CA ALA A 137 -6.96 8.05 5.91
C ALA A 137 -7.02 6.57 6.36
N ALA A 138 -7.75 5.71 5.63
CA ALA A 138 -7.89 4.29 5.93
C ALA A 138 -6.57 3.53 5.74
N VAL A 139 -5.88 3.77 4.63
CA VAL A 139 -4.56 3.18 4.34
C VAL A 139 -3.54 3.67 5.38
N GLY A 140 -3.59 4.95 5.75
CA GLY A 140 -2.75 5.50 6.82
C GLY A 140 -3.04 4.93 8.21
N PHE A 141 -4.29 4.57 8.50
CA PHE A 141 -4.64 3.87 9.73
C PHE A 141 -4.01 2.47 9.76
N ALA A 142 -4.13 1.70 8.68
CA ALA A 142 -3.48 0.39 8.57
C ALA A 142 -1.95 0.50 8.71
N GLY A 143 -1.33 1.49 8.05
CA GLY A 143 0.10 1.77 8.17
C GLY A 143 0.55 2.10 9.60
N ARG A 144 -0.27 2.81 10.39
CA ARG A 144 0.03 3.03 11.82
C ARG A 144 0.01 1.74 12.63
N MET A 145 -0.92 0.83 12.35
CA MET A 145 -0.99 -0.47 13.03
C MET A 145 0.22 -1.35 12.68
N MET A 146 0.66 -1.34 11.42
CA MET A 146 1.87 -2.07 10.99
C MET A 146 3.15 -1.57 11.66
N LEU A 147 3.20 -0.29 12.04
CA LEU A 147 4.33 0.34 12.72
C LEU A 147 4.22 0.29 14.25
N THR A 148 3.32 -0.54 14.80
CA THR A 148 3.23 -0.74 16.25
C THR A 148 4.58 -1.25 16.78
N PRO A 149 5.22 -0.54 17.72
CA PRO A 149 6.51 -0.97 18.25
C PRO A 149 6.43 -2.33 18.92
N LEU A 150 7.38 -3.21 18.63
CA LEU A 150 7.45 -4.53 19.24
C LEU A 150 8.44 -4.53 20.41
N PRO A 151 8.12 -5.18 21.55
CA PRO A 151 9.08 -5.36 22.62
C PRO A 151 10.30 -6.15 22.14
N HIS A 152 11.45 -5.85 22.74
CA HIS A 152 12.71 -6.54 22.48
C HIS A 152 12.68 -7.96 23.03
#